data_AF-A0A1I7JWU2-F1
#
_entry.id   AF-A0A1I7JWU2-F1
#
_cell.length_a   1.000
_cell.length_b   1.000
_cell.length_c   1.000
_cell.angle_alpha   90.00
_cell.angle_beta   90.00
_cell.angle_gamma   90.00
#
_symmetry.space_group_name_H-M   'P 1'
#
loop_
_entity.id
_entity.type
_entity.pdbx_description
1 polymer ?
#
loop_
_entity_poly.entity_id
_entity_poly.type
_entity_poly.pdbx_seq_one_letter_code
_entity_poly.pdbx_strand_id
1 'polypeptide(L)'
;MKKRLSALLSVTLAMLMAATGAFFMPVKAVAATEITFEGKATDKTTADTLYLQTSGGTVEIKVDSNTDTSEAKFIFKGDKVTAECYRGDDEYWHASKLKGGNKSENADVDKGKSSTVRGKIAKGTTSSKIYLKTNSGTMEIKIDESTDLSKVRYLVLDQKVEIVCARGSDAYMHAISVANSEGSGSMSTINAKGTEISGKVVKGTTTSNLILKTSDGTKEYVLDVATDATECRVLIPDEHITAFYYKGKDDKNHISKLINDDDSCASKVETDSNTNAVVSGRVTSETTEEILFLELSNGVMQIKLDSSTNFSRCPVIVHNTNLKVECERGNDGYYHAKSIIVG
;
A
#
# COMPACT_ATOMS: atom_id res chain seq x y z
N MET A 1 4.23 1.24 -74.92
CA MET A 1 4.62 1.65 -73.54
C MET A 1 3.56 1.37 -72.47
N LYS A 2 2.25 1.38 -72.77
CA LYS A 2 1.19 1.18 -71.75
C LYS A 2 1.05 -0.25 -71.17
N LYS A 3 1.41 -1.29 -71.92
CA LYS A 3 1.27 -2.70 -71.46
C LYS A 3 2.40 -3.18 -70.52
N ARG A 4 3.59 -2.58 -70.58
CA ARG A 4 4.74 -2.98 -69.73
C ARG A 4 4.75 -2.28 -68.36
N LEU A 5 4.17 -1.09 -68.27
CA LEU A 5 3.98 -0.39 -66.99
C LEU A 5 2.92 -1.08 -66.11
N SER A 6 1.87 -1.61 -66.72
CA SER A 6 0.79 -2.32 -66.02
C SER A 6 1.23 -3.64 -65.38
N ALA A 7 2.17 -4.36 -66.03
CA ALA A 7 2.68 -5.63 -65.50
C ALA A 7 3.67 -5.42 -64.34
N LEU A 8 4.46 -4.34 -64.38
CA LEU A 8 5.38 -3.98 -63.28
C LEU A 8 4.61 -3.52 -62.04
N LEU A 9 3.53 -2.75 -62.21
CA LEU A 9 2.70 -2.29 -61.09
C LEU A 9 1.91 -3.43 -60.42
N SER A 10 1.48 -4.45 -61.19
CA SER A 10 0.73 -5.58 -60.65
C SER A 10 1.62 -6.55 -59.87
N VAL A 11 2.88 -6.74 -60.29
CA VAL A 11 3.82 -7.63 -59.60
C VAL A 11 4.31 -6.99 -58.29
N THR A 12 4.52 -5.67 -58.24
CA THR A 12 4.86 -4.97 -56.99
C THR A 12 3.70 -4.92 -56.00
N LEU A 13 2.45 -4.80 -56.48
CA LEU A 13 1.28 -4.81 -55.60
C LEU A 13 0.99 -6.21 -55.04
N ALA A 14 1.24 -7.27 -55.81
CA ALA A 14 1.11 -8.65 -55.36
C ALA A 14 2.20 -9.03 -54.32
N MET A 15 3.44 -8.57 -54.49
CA MET A 15 4.49 -8.76 -53.48
C MET A 15 4.23 -7.96 -52.19
N LEU A 16 3.64 -6.77 -52.29
CA LEU A 16 3.28 -5.96 -51.12
C LEU A 16 2.10 -6.56 -50.34
N MET A 17 1.15 -7.22 -51.02
CA MET A 17 0.03 -7.92 -50.39
C MET A 17 0.42 -9.27 -49.76
N ALA A 18 1.45 -9.94 -50.28
CA ALA A 18 2.01 -11.15 -49.67
C ALA A 18 2.84 -10.84 -48.41
N ALA A 19 3.48 -9.66 -48.34
CA ALA A 19 4.26 -9.23 -47.18
C ALA A 19 3.39 -8.75 -46.00
N THR A 20 2.15 -8.31 -46.25
CA THR A 20 1.22 -7.85 -45.20
C THR A 20 0.31 -8.97 -44.66
N GLY A 21 0.18 -10.09 -45.38
CA GLY A 21 -0.63 -11.24 -44.96
C GLY A 21 -0.04 -12.08 -43.83
N ALA A 22 1.24 -11.93 -43.50
CA ALA A 22 1.93 -12.70 -42.45
C ALA A 22 1.91 -12.02 -41.06
N PHE A 23 1.37 -10.79 -40.93
CA PHE A 23 1.44 -10.02 -39.68
C PHE A 23 0.10 -9.78 -38.97
N PHE A 24 -0.99 -10.37 -39.47
CA PHE A 24 -2.30 -10.28 -38.83
C PHE A 24 -2.88 -11.68 -38.61
N MET A 25 -2.20 -12.48 -37.79
CA MET A 25 -2.98 -13.47 -37.04
C MET A 25 -3.86 -12.70 -36.06
N PRO A 26 -5.19 -12.90 -36.05
CA PRO A 26 -5.98 -12.42 -34.95
C PRO A 26 -5.48 -13.18 -33.72
N VAL A 27 -4.81 -12.49 -32.80
CA VAL A 27 -4.70 -12.97 -31.43
C VAL A 27 -6.14 -13.18 -31.00
N LYS A 28 -6.55 -14.44 -30.88
CA LYS A 28 -7.80 -14.75 -30.20
C LYS A 28 -7.61 -14.19 -28.80
N ALA A 29 -8.28 -13.09 -28.50
CA ALA A 29 -8.47 -12.65 -27.13
C ALA A 29 -9.12 -13.82 -26.43
N VAL A 30 -8.33 -14.55 -25.65
CA VAL A 30 -8.85 -15.51 -24.70
C VAL A 30 -9.76 -14.68 -23.81
N ALA A 31 -11.07 -14.93 -23.86
CA ALA A 31 -11.96 -14.36 -22.87
C ALA A 31 -11.41 -14.80 -21.51
N ALA A 32 -10.89 -13.85 -20.74
CA ALA A 32 -10.43 -14.11 -19.40
C ALA A 32 -11.57 -14.81 -18.68
N THR A 33 -11.35 -16.04 -18.23
CA THR A 33 -12.38 -16.79 -17.52
C THR A 33 -12.53 -16.11 -16.17
N GLU A 34 -13.53 -15.26 -16.03
CA GLU A 34 -13.79 -14.58 -14.77
C GLU A 34 -14.35 -15.60 -13.75
N ILE A 35 -13.70 -15.70 -12.60
CA ILE A 35 -14.10 -16.53 -11.47
C ILE A 35 -14.62 -15.60 -10.38
N THR A 36 -15.80 -15.92 -9.85
CA THR A 36 -16.41 -15.17 -8.75
C THR A 36 -16.07 -15.81 -7.41
N PHE A 37 -15.56 -15.01 -6.49
CA PHE A 37 -15.38 -15.37 -5.08
C PHE A 37 -16.37 -14.61 -4.22
N GLU A 38 -17.11 -15.31 -3.36
CA GLU A 38 -18.00 -14.71 -2.37
C GLU A 38 -17.55 -15.08 -0.96
N GLY A 39 -17.47 -14.08 -0.09
CA GLY A 39 -17.00 -14.30 1.26
C GLY A 39 -17.11 -13.08 2.16
N LYS A 40 -16.46 -13.13 3.32
CA LYS A 40 -16.38 -12.00 4.24
C LYS A 40 -15.01 -11.34 4.17
N ALA A 41 -14.96 -10.03 3.98
CA ALA A 41 -13.71 -9.29 4.03
C ALA A 41 -13.09 -9.44 5.42
N THR A 42 -11.78 -9.65 5.49
CA THR A 42 -11.08 -9.82 6.77
C THR A 42 -10.44 -8.51 7.21
N ASP A 43 -9.92 -8.49 8.43
CA ASP A 43 -9.11 -7.38 8.99
C ASP A 43 -7.81 -7.13 8.24
N LYS A 44 -7.35 -8.10 7.43
CA LYS A 44 -6.18 -7.95 6.57
C LYS A 44 -6.48 -7.14 5.31
N THR A 45 -7.74 -6.84 5.01
CA THR A 45 -8.11 -6.05 3.83
C THR A 45 -7.49 -4.66 3.90
N THR A 46 -6.74 -4.28 2.87
CA THR A 46 -6.04 -3.00 2.72
C THR A 46 -6.33 -2.41 1.35
N ALA A 47 -6.14 -1.09 1.15
CA ALA A 47 -6.37 -0.29 -0.08
C ALA A 47 -6.25 -1.04 -1.44
N ASP A 48 -5.28 -1.93 -1.56
CA ASP A 48 -4.90 -2.57 -2.81
C ASP A 48 -5.12 -4.10 -2.80
N THR A 49 -5.57 -4.68 -1.69
CA THR A 49 -5.75 -6.13 -1.54
C THR A 49 -6.92 -6.49 -0.64
N LEU A 50 -7.90 -7.18 -1.24
CA LEU A 50 -9.05 -7.75 -0.57
C LEU A 50 -8.74 -9.17 -0.09
N TYR A 51 -8.75 -9.36 1.23
CA TYR A 51 -8.66 -10.67 1.83
C TYR A 51 -10.05 -11.19 2.13
N LEU A 52 -10.55 -12.09 1.27
CA LEU A 52 -11.92 -12.55 1.28
C LEU A 52 -12.02 -13.96 1.87
N GLN A 53 -12.60 -14.08 3.05
CA GLN A 53 -12.87 -15.37 3.67
C GLN A 53 -14.04 -16.06 2.97
N THR A 54 -13.76 -17.05 2.14
CA THR A 54 -14.74 -17.92 1.49
C THR A 54 -14.91 -19.24 2.26
N SER A 55 -15.81 -20.12 1.81
CA SER A 55 -15.97 -21.48 2.36
C SER A 55 -14.77 -22.39 2.11
N GLY A 56 -13.99 -22.12 1.06
CA GLY A 56 -12.78 -22.88 0.70
C GLY A 56 -11.49 -22.34 1.33
N GLY A 57 -11.57 -21.26 2.10
CA GLY A 57 -10.42 -20.57 2.67
C GLY A 57 -10.41 -19.07 2.36
N THR A 58 -9.39 -18.38 2.85
CA THR A 58 -9.18 -16.97 2.52
C THR A 58 -8.57 -16.86 1.13
N VAL A 59 -9.23 -16.15 0.24
CA VAL A 59 -8.71 -15.80 -1.08
C VAL A 59 -8.12 -14.41 -1.00
N GLU A 60 -6.88 -14.26 -1.48
CA GLU A 60 -6.26 -12.96 -1.68
C GLU A 60 -6.59 -12.47 -3.09
N ILE A 61 -7.17 -11.28 -3.16
CA ILE A 61 -7.64 -10.69 -4.41
C ILE A 61 -7.05 -9.28 -4.51
N LYS A 62 -6.25 -9.04 -5.53
CA LYS A 62 -5.73 -7.70 -5.84
C LYS A 62 -6.88 -6.80 -6.28
N VAL A 63 -6.93 -5.61 -5.72
CA VAL A 63 -7.91 -4.58 -6.08
C VAL A 63 -7.16 -3.54 -6.90
N ASP A 64 -7.23 -3.70 -8.21
CA ASP A 64 -6.53 -2.85 -9.15
C ASP A 64 -7.20 -1.49 -9.31
N SER A 65 -6.46 -0.58 -9.94
CA SER A 65 -6.98 0.76 -10.25
C SER A 65 -8.20 0.77 -11.17
N ASN A 66 -8.39 -0.27 -11.98
CA ASN A 66 -9.52 -0.46 -12.91
C ASN A 66 -10.62 -1.36 -12.36
N THR A 67 -10.49 -1.89 -11.14
CA THR A 67 -11.55 -2.68 -10.49
C THR A 67 -12.81 -1.83 -10.31
N ASP A 68 -13.96 -2.31 -10.81
CA ASP A 68 -15.25 -1.64 -10.61
C ASP A 68 -15.71 -1.83 -9.15
N THR A 69 -15.61 -0.78 -8.33
CA THR A 69 -16.07 -0.75 -6.94
C THR A 69 -17.36 0.05 -6.77
N SER A 70 -18.10 0.33 -7.85
CA SER A 70 -19.34 1.12 -7.80
C SER A 70 -20.37 0.57 -6.79
N GLU A 71 -20.38 -0.75 -6.60
CA GLU A 71 -21.31 -1.48 -5.73
C GLU A 71 -20.70 -1.91 -4.39
N ALA A 72 -19.46 -1.50 -4.07
CA ALA A 72 -18.75 -1.84 -2.84
C ALA A 72 -17.80 -0.73 -2.35
N LYS A 73 -18.38 0.42 -1.97
CA LYS A 73 -17.64 1.62 -1.51
C LYS A 73 -17.12 1.52 -0.08
N PHE A 74 -17.62 0.57 0.69
CA PHE A 74 -17.23 0.31 2.06
C PHE A 74 -16.93 -1.16 2.22
N ILE A 75 -15.70 -1.48 2.58
CA ILE A 75 -15.28 -2.85 2.84
C ILE A 75 -14.61 -2.85 4.21
N PHE A 76 -15.35 -3.31 5.21
CA PHE A 76 -14.85 -3.49 6.57
C PHE A 76 -14.70 -4.97 6.88
N LYS A 77 -13.94 -5.27 7.93
CA LYS A 77 -13.86 -6.63 8.47
C LYS A 77 -15.27 -7.17 8.76
N GLY A 78 -15.56 -8.33 8.20
CA GLY A 78 -16.78 -9.08 8.39
C GLY A 78 -17.85 -8.82 7.34
N ASP A 79 -17.68 -7.80 6.49
CA ASP A 79 -18.63 -7.48 5.43
C ASP A 79 -18.67 -8.57 4.39
N LYS A 80 -19.87 -8.97 3.98
CA LYS A 80 -20.03 -9.87 2.82
C LYS A 80 -19.69 -9.10 1.55
N VAL A 81 -18.72 -9.61 0.82
CA VAL A 81 -18.23 -9.06 -0.43
C VAL A 81 -18.20 -10.18 -1.48
N THR A 82 -18.66 -9.86 -2.67
CA THR A 82 -18.55 -10.68 -3.87
C THR A 82 -17.54 -10.02 -4.79
N ALA A 83 -16.50 -10.75 -5.17
CA ALA A 83 -15.45 -10.30 -6.05
C ALA A 83 -15.46 -11.12 -7.34
N GLU A 84 -15.75 -10.46 -8.47
CA GLU A 84 -15.54 -11.01 -9.80
C GLU A 84 -14.06 -10.81 -10.14
N CYS A 85 -13.36 -11.91 -10.44
CA CYS A 85 -11.91 -11.91 -10.55
C CYS A 85 -11.45 -12.55 -11.85
N TYR A 86 -10.30 -12.12 -12.35
CA TYR A 86 -9.57 -12.79 -13.42
C TYR A 86 -8.17 -13.15 -12.92
N ARG A 87 -7.54 -14.11 -13.58
CA ARG A 87 -6.15 -14.45 -13.27
C ARG A 87 -5.24 -13.49 -14.02
N GLY A 88 -4.44 -12.74 -13.27
CA GLY A 88 -3.41 -11.86 -13.83
C GLY A 88 -2.26 -12.66 -14.42
N ASP A 89 -1.45 -11.98 -15.25
CA ASP A 89 -0.19 -12.54 -15.76
C ASP A 89 0.84 -12.77 -14.63
N ASP A 90 0.60 -12.17 -13.46
CA ASP A 90 1.36 -12.35 -12.21
C ASP A 90 0.84 -13.52 -11.35
N GLU A 91 -0.08 -14.31 -11.90
CA GLU A 91 -0.72 -15.47 -11.27
C GLU A 91 -1.63 -15.15 -10.06
N TYR A 92 -1.81 -13.88 -9.70
CA TYR A 92 -2.75 -13.46 -8.67
C TYR A 92 -4.18 -13.38 -9.21
N TRP A 93 -5.14 -13.41 -8.29
CA TRP A 93 -6.51 -13.04 -8.61
C TRP A 93 -6.64 -11.53 -8.57
N HIS A 94 -7.03 -10.94 -9.69
CA HIS A 94 -7.33 -9.53 -9.80
C HIS A 94 -8.84 -9.34 -9.86
N ALA A 95 -9.38 -8.45 -9.04
CA ALA A 95 -10.79 -8.12 -9.09
C ALA A 95 -11.08 -7.28 -10.34
N SER A 96 -11.97 -7.76 -11.22
CA SER A 96 -12.58 -6.91 -12.23
C SER A 96 -13.73 -6.09 -11.63
N LYS A 97 -14.46 -6.64 -10.65
CA LYS A 97 -15.58 -5.96 -9.97
C LYS A 97 -15.79 -6.43 -8.53
N LEU A 98 -16.12 -5.50 -7.63
CA LEU A 98 -16.52 -5.78 -6.25
C LEU A 98 -17.97 -5.33 -6.00
N LYS A 99 -18.75 -6.23 -5.39
CA LYS A 99 -20.15 -6.00 -4.98
C LYS A 99 -20.29 -6.32 -3.48
N GLY A 100 -21.09 -5.54 -2.76
CA GLY A 100 -21.36 -5.78 -1.33
C GLY A 100 -20.92 -4.63 -0.42
N GLY A 101 -20.92 -4.84 0.89
CA GLY A 101 -20.81 -3.75 1.87
C GLY A 101 -22.17 -3.12 2.20
N ASN A 102 -22.29 -2.63 3.43
CA ASN A 102 -23.57 -2.13 3.96
C ASN A 102 -23.90 -0.75 3.38
N LYS A 103 -25.13 -0.58 2.88
CA LYS A 103 -25.66 0.73 2.46
C LYS A 103 -26.04 1.56 3.68
N SER A 104 -25.78 2.87 3.62
CA SER A 104 -26.24 3.83 4.62
C SER A 104 -27.54 4.50 4.17
N GLU A 105 -28.42 4.84 5.11
CA GLU A 105 -29.69 5.54 4.85
C GLU A 105 -29.44 7.04 4.67
N ASN A 106 -30.16 7.71 3.75
CA ASN A 106 -29.99 9.15 3.49
C ASN A 106 -30.82 10.01 4.45
N ALA A 107 -30.23 11.09 4.96
CA ALA A 107 -30.96 12.25 5.46
C ALA A 107 -31.00 13.37 4.42
N ASP A 108 -31.88 14.35 4.60
CA ASP A 108 -31.84 15.58 3.82
C ASP A 108 -30.74 16.50 4.39
N VAL A 109 -29.73 16.81 3.59
CA VAL A 109 -28.51 17.52 4.00
C VAL A 109 -28.48 18.91 3.38
N ASP A 110 -28.43 19.94 4.22
CA ASP A 110 -28.34 21.33 3.76
C ASP A 110 -26.93 21.64 3.21
N LYS A 111 -26.71 21.31 1.94
CA LYS A 111 -25.43 21.51 1.23
C LYS A 111 -25.03 23.00 1.13
N GLY A 112 -25.96 23.93 1.35
CA GLY A 112 -25.71 25.37 1.39
C GLY A 112 -24.95 25.83 2.65
N LYS A 113 -24.85 24.99 3.69
CA LYS A 113 -24.18 25.28 4.97
C LYS A 113 -23.17 24.21 5.36
N SER A 114 -22.21 23.95 4.48
CA SER A 114 -21.16 22.96 4.71
C SER A 114 -19.94 23.52 5.46
N SER A 115 -19.20 22.63 6.11
CA SER A 115 -17.94 22.90 6.80
C SER A 115 -16.92 21.81 6.44
N THR A 116 -15.66 22.19 6.35
CA THR A 116 -14.55 21.25 6.10
C THR A 116 -13.85 20.91 7.40
N VAL A 117 -13.68 19.63 7.69
CA VAL A 117 -13.04 19.12 8.91
C VAL A 117 -11.94 18.14 8.53
N ARG A 118 -10.77 18.29 9.15
CA ARG A 118 -9.61 17.41 8.93
C ARG A 118 -9.32 16.60 10.18
N GLY A 119 -8.98 15.34 10.00
CA GLY A 119 -8.65 14.45 11.11
C GLY A 119 -8.26 13.06 10.67
N LYS A 120 -8.13 12.15 11.63
CA LYS A 120 -7.85 10.73 11.37
C LYS A 120 -9.10 9.89 11.57
N ILE A 121 -9.33 8.90 10.70
CA ILE A 121 -10.39 7.91 10.89
C ILE A 121 -10.10 7.15 12.20
N ALA A 122 -11.06 7.16 13.12
CA ALA A 122 -10.92 6.56 14.44
C ALA A 122 -11.69 5.24 14.52
N LYS A 123 -11.31 4.44 15.53
CA LYS A 123 -11.99 3.20 15.88
C LYS A 123 -13.47 3.45 16.17
N GLY A 124 -14.33 2.58 15.65
CA GLY A 124 -15.79 2.72 15.72
C GLY A 124 -16.43 3.23 14.43
N THR A 125 -15.63 3.65 13.44
CA THR A 125 -16.13 4.00 12.10
C THR A 125 -16.81 2.80 11.43
N THR A 126 -17.99 3.03 10.87
CA THR A 126 -18.84 2.07 10.16
C THR A 126 -19.22 2.61 8.79
N SER A 127 -19.95 1.84 7.99
CA SER A 127 -20.50 2.29 6.69
C SER A 127 -21.50 3.43 6.78
N SER A 128 -22.00 3.73 7.98
CA SER A 128 -22.99 4.78 8.23
C SER A 128 -22.48 5.91 9.12
N LYS A 129 -21.29 5.78 9.72
CA LYS A 129 -20.70 6.78 10.63
C LYS A 129 -19.18 6.77 10.59
N ILE A 130 -18.57 7.92 10.41
CA ILE A 130 -17.16 8.18 10.60
C ILE A 130 -16.95 8.77 12.00
N TYR A 131 -16.07 8.14 12.76
CA TYR A 131 -15.48 8.79 13.93
C TYR A 131 -14.19 9.45 13.47
N LEU A 132 -14.16 10.78 13.41
CA LEU A 132 -13.01 11.54 12.95
C LEU A 132 -12.29 12.17 14.14
N LYS A 133 -11.08 11.71 14.44
CA LYS A 133 -10.23 12.31 15.47
C LYS A 133 -9.61 13.60 14.94
N THR A 134 -10.04 14.73 15.48
CA THR A 134 -9.49 16.07 15.19
C THR A 134 -8.61 16.55 16.36
N ASN A 135 -7.97 17.71 16.19
CA ASN A 135 -7.19 18.34 17.27
C ASN A 135 -8.06 18.81 18.45
N SER A 136 -9.37 18.97 18.24
CA SER A 136 -10.32 19.44 19.26
C SER A 136 -11.15 18.31 19.87
N GLY A 137 -10.86 17.05 19.53
CA GLY A 137 -11.61 15.88 19.97
C GLY A 137 -12.11 15.02 18.80
N THR A 138 -12.83 13.96 19.12
CA THR A 138 -13.42 13.05 18.12
C THR A 138 -14.80 13.56 17.71
N MET A 139 -14.99 13.77 16.41
CA MET A 139 -16.27 14.10 15.81
C MET A 139 -16.95 12.83 15.30
N GLU A 140 -18.25 12.73 15.49
CA GLU A 140 -19.09 11.73 14.82
C GLU A 140 -19.75 12.39 13.60
N ILE A 141 -19.54 11.80 12.42
CA ILE A 141 -20.07 12.29 11.15
C ILE A 141 -20.76 11.13 10.45
N LYS A 142 -22.06 11.24 10.17
CA LYS A 142 -22.80 10.23 9.41
C LYS A 142 -22.35 10.19 7.96
N ILE A 143 -22.34 9.00 7.40
CA ILE A 143 -22.16 8.76 5.97
C ILE A 143 -23.54 8.50 5.39
N ASP A 144 -23.84 9.13 4.27
CA ASP A 144 -25.06 8.90 3.50
C ASP A 144 -24.72 8.22 2.17
N GLU A 145 -25.70 7.62 1.50
CA GLU A 145 -25.52 7.12 0.13
C GLU A 145 -25.14 8.25 -0.84
N SER A 146 -25.53 9.49 -0.54
CA SER A 146 -25.18 10.68 -1.32
C SER A 146 -23.80 11.29 -1.01
N THR A 147 -23.03 10.72 -0.07
CA THR A 147 -21.67 11.17 0.25
C THR A 147 -20.71 10.88 -0.92
N ASP A 148 -20.01 11.91 -1.41
CA ASP A 148 -18.99 11.77 -2.44
C ASP A 148 -17.70 11.18 -1.87
N LEU A 149 -17.43 9.92 -2.20
CA LEU A 149 -16.20 9.20 -1.86
C LEU A 149 -15.24 9.08 -3.05
N SER A 150 -15.46 9.75 -4.18
CA SER A 150 -14.64 9.58 -5.39
C SER A 150 -13.14 9.86 -5.19
N LYS A 151 -12.78 10.61 -4.14
CA LYS A 151 -11.41 11.00 -3.79
C LYS A 151 -10.74 10.08 -2.77
N VAL A 152 -11.41 8.98 -2.39
CA VAL A 152 -10.87 7.92 -1.54
C VAL A 152 -11.21 6.58 -2.18
N ARG A 153 -10.27 5.63 -2.21
CA ARG A 153 -10.58 4.29 -2.74
C ARG A 153 -11.54 3.57 -1.78
N TYR A 154 -11.23 3.59 -0.49
CA TYR A 154 -12.07 3.22 0.65
C TYR A 154 -11.39 3.73 1.93
N LEU A 155 -12.06 3.60 3.08
CA LEU A 155 -11.63 4.17 4.36
C LEU A 155 -11.10 3.10 5.30
N VAL A 156 -9.89 3.31 5.84
CA VAL A 156 -9.27 2.47 6.86
C VAL A 156 -8.95 3.27 8.12
N LEU A 157 -8.76 2.59 9.24
CA LEU A 157 -8.46 3.23 10.53
C LEU A 157 -7.14 4.03 10.47
N ASP A 158 -7.08 5.12 11.23
CA ASP A 158 -5.98 6.09 11.35
C ASP A 158 -5.58 6.85 10.07
N GLN A 159 -6.26 6.59 8.94
CA GLN A 159 -6.13 7.35 7.70
C GLN A 159 -6.48 8.82 7.92
N LYS A 160 -5.61 9.74 7.49
CA LYS A 160 -5.85 11.18 7.55
C LYS A 160 -6.77 11.63 6.41
N VAL A 161 -7.97 12.08 6.73
CA VAL A 161 -8.96 12.51 5.74
C VAL A 161 -9.44 13.93 5.99
N GLU A 162 -9.87 14.56 4.90
CA GLU A 162 -10.62 15.81 4.86
C GLU A 162 -12.07 15.46 4.54
N ILE A 163 -12.99 15.91 5.38
CA ILE A 163 -14.41 15.66 5.23
C ILE A 163 -15.10 17.01 5.10
N VAL A 164 -15.82 17.21 3.99
CA VAL A 164 -16.83 18.26 3.89
C VAL A 164 -18.10 17.68 4.47
N CYS A 165 -18.66 18.29 5.50
CA CYS A 165 -19.89 17.84 6.14
C CYS A 165 -20.87 19.00 6.34
N ALA A 166 -22.17 18.71 6.40
CA ALA A 166 -23.21 19.67 6.74
C ALA A 166 -24.25 19.04 7.66
N ARG A 167 -25.13 19.88 8.23
CA ARG A 167 -26.17 19.41 9.13
C ARG A 167 -27.30 18.74 8.34
N GLY A 168 -27.66 17.53 8.77
CA GLY A 168 -28.83 16.81 8.29
C GLY A 168 -30.11 17.22 9.03
N SER A 169 -31.25 16.88 8.43
CA SER A 169 -32.59 17.08 9.02
C SER A 169 -32.79 16.33 10.35
N ASP A 170 -31.96 15.34 10.64
CA ASP A 170 -31.95 14.55 11.87
C ASP A 170 -31.06 15.14 12.99
N ALA A 171 -30.54 16.35 12.78
CA ALA A 171 -29.65 17.09 13.67
C ALA A 171 -28.21 16.55 13.81
N TYR A 172 -27.81 15.53 13.05
CA TYR A 172 -26.42 15.06 12.99
C TYR A 172 -25.63 15.73 11.86
N MET A 173 -24.29 15.66 11.91
CA MET A 173 -23.46 16.03 10.76
C MET A 173 -23.43 14.86 9.79
N HIS A 174 -23.63 15.16 8.52
CA HIS A 174 -23.55 14.22 7.41
C HIS A 174 -22.40 14.62 6.48
N ALA A 175 -21.63 13.63 6.04
CA ALA A 175 -20.56 13.81 5.09
C ALA A 175 -21.15 14.13 3.71
N ILE A 176 -20.75 15.26 3.14
CA ILE A 176 -20.99 15.61 1.75
C ILE A 176 -19.90 15.01 0.87
N SER A 177 -18.64 15.06 1.30
CA SER A 177 -17.52 14.41 0.59
C SER A 177 -16.38 14.03 1.52
N VAL A 178 -15.65 12.97 1.19
CA VAL A 178 -14.43 12.56 1.91
C VAL A 178 -13.26 12.49 0.92
N ALA A 179 -12.12 13.08 1.31
CA ALA A 179 -10.88 13.10 0.55
C ALA A 179 -9.69 12.79 1.46
N ASN A 180 -8.54 12.38 0.90
CA ASN A 180 -7.30 12.33 1.68
C ASN A 180 -6.82 13.76 2.00
N SER A 181 -6.42 14.01 3.26
CA SER A 181 -6.03 15.37 3.72
C SER A 181 -4.54 15.68 3.61
N GLU A 182 -3.72 14.68 3.23
CA GLU A 182 -2.39 14.95 2.72
C GLU A 182 -2.56 15.41 1.28
N GLY A 183 -1.95 16.56 0.96
CA GLY A 183 -2.30 17.36 -0.21
C GLY A 183 -2.53 16.53 -1.45
N SER A 184 -3.51 16.96 -2.24
CA SER A 184 -3.70 16.60 -3.64
C SER A 184 -2.46 16.96 -4.47
N GLY A 185 -1.33 16.31 -4.22
CA GLY A 185 -0.44 15.90 -5.29
C GLY A 185 -1.19 14.79 -5.99
N SER A 186 -1.38 14.93 -7.30
CA SER A 186 -1.86 13.84 -8.14
C SER A 186 -1.28 12.52 -7.64
N MET A 187 -2.16 11.61 -7.23
CA MET A 187 -1.81 10.24 -6.90
C MET A 187 -1.41 9.59 -8.22
N SER A 188 -0.19 9.88 -8.66
CA SER A 188 0.46 9.11 -9.70
C SER A 188 0.82 7.80 -9.02
N THR A 189 0.10 6.74 -9.39
CA THR A 189 0.61 5.39 -9.38
C THR A 189 2.02 5.41 -9.99
N ILE A 190 3.04 5.43 -9.14
CA ILE A 190 4.34 4.92 -9.54
C ILE A 190 4.26 3.44 -9.18
N ASN A 191 3.70 2.66 -10.12
CA ASN A 191 4.21 1.31 -10.42
C ASN A 191 5.74 1.36 -10.34
N ALA A 192 6.43 0.24 -10.11
CA ALA A 192 7.87 0.09 -10.32
C ALA A 192 8.31 0.54 -11.74
N LYS A 193 8.34 1.85 -11.96
CA LYS A 193 8.72 2.62 -13.14
C LYS A 193 9.88 3.55 -12.78
N GLY A 194 10.46 3.33 -11.60
CA GLY A 194 11.79 3.82 -11.31
C GLY A 194 12.83 2.95 -11.99
N THR A 195 13.99 3.52 -12.27
CA THR A 195 15.17 2.73 -12.62
C THR A 195 15.53 1.86 -11.42
N GLU A 196 15.76 0.58 -11.67
CA GLU A 196 16.24 -0.36 -10.67
C GLU A 196 17.74 -0.15 -10.43
N ILE A 197 18.15 -0.23 -9.17
CA ILE A 197 19.55 -0.23 -8.78
C ILE A 197 19.76 -1.13 -7.58
N SER A 198 20.78 -1.98 -7.65
CA SER A 198 21.18 -2.82 -6.53
C SER A 198 22.60 -2.48 -6.09
N GLY A 199 22.86 -2.64 -4.80
CA GLY A 199 24.16 -2.38 -4.24
C GLY A 199 24.17 -2.47 -2.72
N LYS A 200 25.30 -2.13 -2.14
CA LYS A 200 25.51 -2.18 -0.69
C LYS A 200 25.13 -0.89 -0.02
N VAL A 201 24.36 -0.97 1.06
CA VAL A 201 24.08 0.18 1.94
C VAL A 201 25.40 0.69 2.53
N VAL A 202 25.59 2.01 2.51
CA VAL A 202 26.83 2.64 3.00
C VAL A 202 26.59 3.29 4.37
N LYS A 203 27.62 3.28 5.21
CA LYS A 203 27.64 4.04 6.47
C LYS A 203 27.40 5.53 6.19
N GLY A 204 26.37 6.09 6.80
CA GLY A 204 25.92 7.47 6.56
C GLY A 204 24.51 7.55 5.98
N THR A 205 23.92 6.42 5.55
CA THR A 205 22.48 6.30 5.33
C THR A 205 21.71 6.79 6.57
N THR A 206 20.61 7.49 6.33
CA THR A 206 19.70 8.06 7.34
C THR A 206 18.26 7.68 7.01
N THR A 207 17.31 8.12 7.83
CA THR A 207 15.87 7.91 7.58
C THR A 207 15.32 8.70 6.39
N SER A 208 16.11 9.63 5.82
CA SER A 208 15.68 10.47 4.69
C SER A 208 16.58 10.36 3.47
N ASN A 209 17.78 9.80 3.63
CA ASN A 209 18.73 9.61 2.53
C ASN A 209 19.33 8.21 2.61
N LEU A 210 19.19 7.46 1.52
CA LEU A 210 19.84 6.18 1.29
C LEU A 210 21.15 6.40 0.52
N ILE A 211 22.26 5.84 1.01
CA ILE A 211 23.53 5.85 0.30
C ILE A 211 23.84 4.42 -0.14
N LEU A 212 23.95 4.21 -1.45
CA LEU A 212 24.27 2.91 -2.05
C LEU A 212 25.60 2.94 -2.77
N LYS A 213 26.40 1.91 -2.53
CA LYS A 213 27.60 1.60 -3.31
C LYS A 213 27.25 0.53 -4.34
N THR A 214 27.34 0.92 -5.61
CA THR A 214 27.05 0.08 -6.77
C THR A 214 28.32 -0.11 -7.61
N SER A 215 28.22 -0.83 -8.74
CA SER A 215 29.32 -0.97 -9.71
C SER A 215 29.82 0.38 -10.25
N ASP A 216 28.92 1.37 -10.33
CA ASP A 216 29.18 2.68 -10.93
C ASP A 216 29.68 3.71 -9.90
N GLY A 217 29.91 3.27 -8.66
CA GLY A 217 30.34 4.11 -7.55
C GLY A 217 29.27 4.27 -6.47
N THR A 218 29.47 5.26 -5.60
CA THR A 218 28.57 5.54 -4.48
C THR A 218 27.62 6.68 -4.84
N LYS A 219 26.32 6.46 -4.67
CA LYS A 219 25.26 7.43 -4.98
C LYS A 219 24.32 7.59 -3.79
N GLU A 220 23.74 8.78 -3.69
CA GLU A 220 22.75 9.13 -2.67
C GLU A 220 21.37 9.25 -3.31
N TYR A 221 20.36 8.79 -2.58
CA TYR A 221 18.97 8.74 -2.96
C TYR A 221 18.10 9.26 -1.82
N VAL A 222 17.02 9.95 -2.16
CA VAL A 222 16.07 10.48 -1.18
C VAL A 222 15.06 9.39 -0.81
N LEU A 223 14.86 9.17 0.48
CA LEU A 223 13.77 8.37 1.03
C LEU A 223 12.59 9.29 1.35
N ASP A 224 11.51 9.12 0.60
CA ASP A 224 10.29 9.88 0.79
C ASP A 224 9.38 9.21 1.81
N VAL A 225 8.38 9.94 2.31
CA VAL A 225 7.27 9.36 3.07
C VAL A 225 6.50 8.29 2.29
N ALA A 226 6.54 8.37 0.95
CA ALA A 226 5.89 7.43 0.05
C ALA A 226 6.77 6.24 -0.36
N THR A 227 8.02 6.17 0.12
CA THR A 227 8.89 5.04 -0.17
C THR A 227 8.31 3.76 0.42
N ASP A 228 8.07 2.77 -0.44
CA ASP A 228 7.67 1.42 -0.02
C ASP A 228 8.89 0.66 0.52
N ALA A 229 8.94 0.50 1.83
CA ALA A 229 9.95 -0.25 2.55
C ALA A 229 9.43 -1.58 3.11
N THR A 230 8.29 -2.07 2.61
CA THR A 230 7.65 -3.28 3.17
C THR A 230 8.49 -4.54 3.01
N GLU A 231 9.36 -4.59 2.00
CA GLU A 231 10.29 -5.68 1.72
C GLU A 231 11.74 -5.36 2.11
N CYS A 232 11.97 -4.22 2.81
CA CYS A 232 13.28 -3.81 3.30
C CYS A 232 13.08 -2.81 4.44
N ARG A 233 12.89 -3.33 5.66
CA ARG A 233 12.71 -2.53 6.87
C ARG A 233 14.03 -2.15 7.50
N VAL A 234 15.13 -2.75 7.09
CA VAL A 234 16.43 -2.61 7.72
C VAL A 234 17.43 -2.07 6.71
N LEU A 235 18.17 -1.02 7.11
CA LEU A 235 19.24 -0.41 6.34
C LEU A 235 20.52 -0.39 7.19
N ILE A 236 21.27 -1.48 7.13
CA ILE A 236 22.55 -1.64 7.83
C ILE A 236 23.71 -1.58 6.84
N PRO A 237 24.85 -0.94 7.16
CA PRO A 237 26.00 -0.89 6.27
C PRO A 237 26.44 -2.28 5.80
N ASP A 238 26.85 -2.35 4.52
CA ASP A 238 27.29 -3.54 3.78
C ASP A 238 26.21 -4.55 3.39
N GLU A 239 24.96 -4.35 3.83
CA GLU A 239 23.77 -5.09 3.41
C GLU A 239 23.46 -4.85 1.92
N HIS A 240 23.14 -5.91 1.17
CA HIS A 240 22.79 -5.80 -0.23
C HIS A 240 21.28 -5.62 -0.39
N ILE A 241 20.90 -4.54 -1.08
CA ILE A 241 19.51 -4.23 -1.34
C ILE A 241 19.29 -3.83 -2.79
N THR A 242 18.07 -4.03 -3.25
CA THR A 242 17.56 -3.52 -4.52
C THR A 242 16.60 -2.36 -4.25
N ALA A 243 16.80 -1.25 -4.97
CA ALA A 243 16.00 -0.05 -4.86
C ALA A 243 15.45 0.37 -6.22
N PHE A 244 14.20 0.82 -6.25
CA PHE A 244 13.59 1.44 -7.42
C PHE A 244 13.52 2.94 -7.20
N TYR A 245 14.03 3.74 -8.14
CA TYR A 245 14.09 5.19 -7.98
C TYR A 245 13.66 5.95 -9.22
N TYR A 246 13.13 7.16 -9.02
CA TYR A 246 12.74 8.07 -10.10
C TYR A 246 13.39 9.44 -9.92
N LYS A 247 13.46 10.22 -11.00
CA LYS A 247 13.95 11.59 -10.94
C LYS A 247 12.84 12.50 -10.41
N GLY A 248 13.06 13.11 -9.25
CA GLY A 248 12.18 14.08 -8.64
C GLY A 248 12.19 15.42 -9.38
N LYS A 249 11.20 16.27 -9.07
CA LYS A 249 11.11 17.65 -9.59
C LYS A 249 12.23 18.56 -9.08
N ASP A 250 12.90 18.16 -8.01
CA ASP A 250 14.03 18.83 -7.38
C ASP A 250 15.38 18.34 -7.96
N ASP A 251 15.34 17.62 -9.08
CA ASP A 251 16.48 16.98 -9.72
C ASP A 251 17.24 15.98 -8.83
N LYS A 252 16.61 15.43 -7.78
CA LYS A 252 17.18 14.33 -6.99
C LYS A 252 16.60 12.99 -7.42
N ASN A 253 17.28 11.91 -7.04
CA ASN A 253 16.75 10.56 -7.23
C ASN A 253 15.98 10.17 -5.98
N HIS A 254 14.69 9.90 -6.12
CA HIS A 254 13.78 9.53 -5.03
C HIS A 254 13.48 8.05 -5.10
N ILE A 255 13.53 7.35 -3.97
CA ILE A 255 13.20 5.93 -3.88
C ILE A 255 11.69 5.75 -3.84
N SER A 256 11.18 4.91 -4.75
CA SER A 256 9.79 4.44 -4.73
C SER A 256 9.62 3.14 -3.95
N LYS A 257 10.60 2.21 -4.03
CA LYS A 257 10.55 0.92 -3.34
C LYS A 257 11.94 0.41 -2.95
N LEU A 258 12.04 -0.27 -1.82
CA LEU A 258 13.22 -0.98 -1.33
C LEU A 258 12.89 -2.47 -1.17
N ILE A 259 13.87 -3.31 -1.50
CA ILE A 259 13.84 -4.77 -1.35
C ILE A 259 15.16 -5.20 -0.73
N ASN A 260 15.09 -5.96 0.35
CA ASN A 260 16.24 -6.62 0.95
C ASN A 260 16.48 -7.91 0.18
N ASP A 261 17.66 -8.05 -0.42
CA ASP A 261 17.96 -9.21 -1.27
C ASP A 261 18.41 -10.42 -0.42
N ASP A 262 18.90 -10.16 0.79
CA ASP A 262 19.66 -11.12 1.59
C ASP A 262 18.90 -11.61 2.83
N ASP A 263 17.89 -10.88 3.30
CA ASP A 263 17.20 -11.21 4.54
C ASP A 263 15.67 -11.05 4.48
N SER A 264 14.99 -11.69 5.41
CA SER A 264 13.54 -11.69 5.55
C SER A 264 13.12 -11.61 7.02
N CYS A 265 11.91 -11.15 7.28
CA CYS A 265 11.42 -11.01 8.64
C CYS A 265 11.33 -12.36 9.37
N ALA A 266 11.39 -12.31 10.70
CA ALA A 266 11.21 -13.47 11.56
C ALA A 266 9.85 -14.13 11.39
N SER A 267 9.83 -15.44 11.66
CA SER A 267 8.60 -16.19 11.78
C SER A 267 7.71 -15.60 12.87
N LYS A 268 6.43 -15.42 12.56
CA LYS A 268 5.43 -14.92 13.51
C LYS A 268 5.15 -15.97 14.59
N VAL A 269 5.14 -15.54 15.85
CA VAL A 269 4.78 -16.38 17.00
C VAL A 269 3.64 -15.77 17.81
N GLU A 270 3.07 -16.55 18.73
CA GLU A 270 2.12 -16.02 19.71
C GLU A 270 2.87 -15.29 20.83
N THR A 271 2.40 -14.10 21.19
CA THR A 271 2.98 -13.26 22.24
C THR A 271 2.06 -13.19 23.45
N ASP A 272 2.66 -13.07 24.64
CA ASP A 272 1.91 -12.82 25.89
C ASP A 272 1.81 -11.32 26.16
N SER A 273 0.64 -10.75 25.90
CA SER A 273 0.33 -9.34 26.18
C SER A 273 0.52 -8.90 27.64
N ASN A 274 0.65 -9.81 28.60
CA ASN A 274 0.96 -9.45 29.99
C ASN A 274 2.44 -9.14 30.22
N THR A 275 3.30 -9.42 29.23
CA THR A 275 4.77 -9.25 29.32
C THR A 275 5.27 -8.01 28.58
N ASN A 276 4.37 -7.05 28.34
CA ASN A 276 4.69 -5.80 27.64
C ASN A 276 5.89 -5.09 28.29
N ALA A 277 6.93 -4.88 27.48
CA ALA A 277 8.12 -4.16 27.84
C ALA A 277 8.36 -3.04 26.82
N VAL A 278 9.03 -1.98 27.30
CA VAL A 278 9.40 -0.85 26.47
C VAL A 278 10.89 -0.65 26.59
N VAL A 279 11.59 -0.87 25.50
CA VAL A 279 13.05 -0.85 25.43
C VAL A 279 13.47 0.36 24.61
N SER A 280 14.55 1.04 25.02
CA SER A 280 15.10 2.15 24.24
C SER A 280 16.60 2.00 24.16
N GLY A 281 17.12 2.07 22.95
CA GLY A 281 18.53 1.79 22.69
C GLY A 281 18.94 2.21 21.29
N ARG A 282 20.20 2.01 20.99
CA ARG A 282 20.81 2.36 19.71
C ARG A 282 20.92 1.13 18.82
N VAL A 283 20.52 1.26 17.56
CA VAL A 283 20.59 0.18 16.56
C VAL A 283 22.05 -0.15 16.26
N THR A 284 22.41 -1.41 16.43
CA THR A 284 23.75 -1.93 16.12
C THR A 284 23.86 -2.46 14.70
N SER A 285 25.08 -2.71 14.23
CA SER A 285 25.35 -3.27 12.90
C SER A 285 25.05 -4.76 12.78
N GLU A 286 24.67 -5.43 13.87
CA GLU A 286 24.23 -6.84 13.84
C GLU A 286 22.74 -6.96 13.53
N THR A 287 22.01 -5.83 13.45
CA THR A 287 20.57 -5.82 13.13
C THR A 287 20.32 -6.40 11.75
N THR A 288 19.29 -7.22 11.64
CA THR A 288 18.82 -7.82 10.39
C THR A 288 17.30 -7.69 10.31
N GLU A 289 16.66 -8.10 9.20
CA GLU A 289 15.19 -8.12 9.06
C GLU A 289 14.52 -9.06 10.07
N GLU A 290 15.25 -10.06 10.59
CA GLU A 290 14.77 -11.01 11.59
C GLU A 290 14.95 -10.50 13.03
N ILE A 291 16.11 -9.91 13.33
CA ILE A 291 16.49 -9.57 14.71
C ILE A 291 16.99 -8.14 14.78
N LEU A 292 16.32 -7.35 15.60
CA LEU A 292 16.77 -6.05 16.04
C LEU A 292 17.73 -6.19 17.22
N PHE A 293 18.97 -5.76 17.04
CA PHE A 293 19.98 -5.69 18.08
C PHE A 293 20.10 -4.25 18.59
N LEU A 294 19.57 -3.98 19.78
CA LEU A 294 19.62 -2.68 20.44
C LEU A 294 20.69 -2.64 21.52
N GLU A 295 21.64 -1.72 21.39
CA GLU A 295 22.60 -1.37 22.43
C GLU A 295 21.90 -0.55 23.53
N LEU A 296 21.97 -1.06 24.75
CA LEU A 296 21.48 -0.47 25.99
C LEU A 296 22.66 -0.14 26.91
N SER A 297 22.42 0.61 28.00
CA SER A 297 23.44 0.92 29.00
C SER A 297 24.11 -0.29 29.67
N ASN A 298 23.45 -1.45 29.65
CA ASN A 298 23.85 -2.68 30.32
C ASN A 298 24.12 -3.86 29.36
N GLY A 299 24.22 -3.60 28.05
CA GLY A 299 24.51 -4.63 27.05
C GLY A 299 23.64 -4.50 25.80
N VAL A 300 23.68 -5.52 24.94
CA VAL A 300 22.86 -5.57 23.72
C VAL A 300 21.65 -6.47 23.96
N MET A 301 20.47 -5.98 23.60
CA MET A 301 19.23 -6.73 23.64
C MET A 301 18.84 -7.16 22.23
N GLN A 302 18.40 -8.41 22.10
CA GLN A 302 17.86 -8.96 20.85
C GLN A 302 16.34 -8.95 20.91
N ILE A 303 15.71 -8.44 19.86
CA ILE A 303 14.26 -8.36 19.72
C ILE A 303 13.90 -8.88 18.33
N LYS A 304 13.03 -9.87 18.23
CA LYS A 304 12.54 -10.42 16.97
C LYS A 304 11.66 -9.40 16.25
N LEU A 305 11.90 -9.25 14.95
CA LEU A 305 11.13 -8.46 14.01
C LEU A 305 10.33 -9.42 13.14
N ASP A 306 9.02 -9.52 13.36
CA ASP A 306 8.16 -10.44 12.63
C ASP A 306 7.10 -9.71 11.80
N SER A 307 6.33 -10.47 11.03
CA SER A 307 5.24 -9.93 10.20
C SER A 307 4.14 -9.17 10.96
N SER A 308 4.07 -9.27 12.30
CA SER A 308 3.16 -8.47 13.13
C SER A 308 3.79 -7.21 13.72
N THR A 309 5.10 -7.00 13.55
CA THR A 309 5.78 -5.78 14.00
C THR A 309 5.22 -4.55 13.27
N ASN A 310 4.79 -3.55 14.03
CA ASN A 310 4.24 -2.30 13.49
C ASN A 310 5.34 -1.25 13.24
N PHE A 311 5.64 -1.02 11.95
CA PHE A 311 6.60 -0.05 11.45
C PHE A 311 5.99 1.33 11.08
N SER A 312 4.70 1.58 11.35
CA SER A 312 4.03 2.84 10.94
C SER A 312 4.68 4.12 11.48
N ARG A 313 5.43 4.01 12.59
CA ARG A 313 6.13 5.13 13.24
C ARG A 313 7.65 5.08 13.08
N CYS A 314 8.15 4.07 12.38
CA CYS A 314 9.54 3.88 11.99
C CYS A 314 9.54 2.99 10.75
N PRO A 315 9.29 3.56 9.56
CA PRO A 315 9.12 2.76 8.33
C PRO A 315 10.36 1.95 7.96
N VAL A 316 11.53 2.46 8.36
CA VAL A 316 12.85 1.87 8.14
C VAL A 316 13.71 2.05 9.40
N ILE A 317 14.38 0.98 9.80
CA ILE A 317 15.40 0.91 10.85
C ILE A 317 16.75 1.20 10.22
N VAL A 318 17.46 2.19 10.75
CA VAL A 318 18.77 2.59 10.24
C VAL A 318 19.82 2.38 11.31
N HIS A 319 20.99 1.87 10.91
CA HIS A 319 22.14 1.73 11.79
C HIS A 319 22.43 3.02 12.57
N ASN A 320 22.85 2.89 13.83
CA ASN A 320 23.26 4.02 14.67
C ASN A 320 22.13 5.04 14.96
N THR A 321 20.86 4.64 14.83
CA THR A 321 19.72 5.46 15.28
C THR A 321 19.24 4.99 16.66
N ASN A 322 18.66 5.91 17.43
CA ASN A 322 18.00 5.55 18.68
C ASN A 322 16.56 5.17 18.39
N LEU A 323 16.13 4.03 18.89
CA LEU A 323 14.77 3.54 18.76
C LEU A 323 14.17 3.29 20.14
N LYS A 324 12.84 3.43 20.19
CA LYS A 324 12.00 2.93 21.26
C LYS A 324 11.14 1.80 20.69
N VAL A 325 11.19 0.65 21.35
CA VAL A 325 10.48 -0.57 20.91
C VAL A 325 9.54 -1.01 22.02
N GLU A 326 8.27 -1.15 21.66
CA GLU A 326 7.30 -1.86 22.47
C GLU A 326 7.38 -3.33 22.08
N CYS A 327 7.63 -4.22 23.03
CA CYS A 327 7.80 -5.65 22.78
C CYS A 327 7.03 -6.50 23.80
N GLU A 328 6.69 -7.72 23.38
CA GLU A 328 6.02 -8.73 24.21
C GLU A 328 6.83 -10.03 24.11
N ARG A 329 6.77 -10.86 25.14
CA ARG A 329 7.47 -12.15 25.16
C ARG A 329 6.72 -13.16 24.31
N GLY A 330 7.43 -13.77 23.37
CA GLY A 330 6.96 -14.89 22.56
C GLY A 330 7.00 -16.20 23.32
N ASN A 331 6.20 -17.16 22.86
CA ASN A 331 6.23 -18.54 23.35
C ASN A 331 7.55 -19.29 23.02
N ASP A 332 8.38 -18.72 22.16
CA ASP A 332 9.74 -19.18 21.81
C ASP A 332 10.82 -18.68 22.80
N GLY A 333 10.42 -17.88 23.78
CA GLY A 333 11.29 -17.36 24.83
C GLY A 333 11.98 -16.04 24.48
N TYR A 334 11.79 -15.50 23.27
CA TYR A 334 12.35 -14.22 22.83
C TYR A 334 11.36 -13.07 23.04
N TYR A 335 11.86 -11.84 22.98
CA TYR A 335 11.00 -10.66 22.87
C TYR A 335 10.69 -10.39 21.40
N HIS A 336 9.43 -10.14 21.07
CA HIS A 336 8.94 -9.80 19.74
C HIS A 336 8.50 -8.34 19.71
N ALA A 337 8.92 -7.61 18.68
CA ALA A 337 8.54 -6.22 18.50
C ALA A 337 7.06 -6.12 18.13
N LYS A 338 6.32 -5.33 18.91
CA LYS A 338 4.93 -4.94 18.62
C LYS A 338 4.89 -3.66 17.82
N SER A 339 5.68 -2.67 18.22
CA SER A 339 5.80 -1.41 17.50
C SER A 339 7.19 -0.82 17.67
N ILE A 340 7.68 -0.20 16.58
CA ILE A 340 8.95 0.50 16.55
C ILE A 340 8.69 1.98 16.35
N ILE A 341 9.34 2.79 17.17
CA ILE A 341 9.17 4.23 17.24
C ILE A 341 10.55 4.86 17.15
N VAL A 342 10.73 5.82 16.24
CA VAL A 342 11.95 6.63 16.18
C VAL A 342 12.07 7.42 17.49
N GLY A 343 13.25 7.31 18.14
CA GLY A 343 13.56 7.96 19.41
C GLY A 343 13.84 9.46 19.31
#